data_AF-A0A1V8UD89-F1
#
_entry.id   AF-A0A1V8UD89-F1
#
_cell.length_a   1.000
_cell.length_b   1.000
_cell.length_c   1.000
_cell.angle_alpha   90.00
_cell.angle_beta   90.00
_cell.angle_gamma   90.00
#
_symmetry.space_group_name_H-M   'P 1'
#
loop_
_entity.id
_entity.type
_entity.pdbx_description
1 polymer ?
#
loop_
_entity_poly.entity_id
_entity_poly.type
_entity_poly.pdbx_seq_one_letter_code
_entity_poly.pdbx_strand_id
1 'polypeptide(L)'
;ALQGAESRKKNESKILANDFPAAFDVLWRAQISNPKGDRRVDIVLDNAGFELFVDLVLAGYLLESGLATQIVLHPKNIPWFVSDVVPKDFSELLTALVNAKQFYETPSADEEASNTNPTALSADEEKSLKSLFEHWSTLYAEGKIIMRANPFWTEGGSFWRMPKTAPQLFEDLKESELVIFKGDLNYRKLTADGMWDPATAFSKAIGPLGPESGLRVLTLRTCKADVVVGLPAGKDEELRAMEGGGGDSGARKWAWSGKWAVVSFCDGALRLYVEDRIKVYTPVPRDKQCD
;
A
#
# COMPACT_ATOMS: atom_id res chain seq x y z
N ALA A 1 -7.38 -20.03 -7.02
CA ALA A 1 -7.17 -19.47 -8.37
C ALA A 1 -6.73 -18.01 -8.26
N LEU A 2 -5.53 -17.67 -8.73
CA LEU A 2 -5.16 -16.26 -8.94
C LEU A 2 -6.18 -15.64 -9.91
N GLN A 3 -6.83 -14.54 -9.50
CA GLN A 3 -7.87 -13.88 -10.29
C GLN A 3 -7.47 -13.78 -11.77
N GLY A 4 -8.32 -14.30 -12.67
CA GLY A 4 -8.05 -14.36 -14.11
C GLY A 4 -7.77 -12.98 -14.71
N ALA A 5 -7.11 -12.94 -15.88
CA ALA A 5 -6.70 -11.70 -16.55
C ALA A 5 -7.86 -10.70 -16.75
N GLU A 6 -9.08 -11.19 -16.95
CA GLU A 6 -10.29 -10.37 -17.06
C GLU A 6 -10.68 -9.69 -15.75
N SER A 7 -10.54 -10.39 -14.61
CA SER A 7 -10.81 -9.82 -13.29
C SER A 7 -9.80 -8.73 -12.93
N ARG A 8 -8.53 -8.90 -13.34
CA ARG A 8 -7.51 -7.84 -13.19
C ARG A 8 -7.86 -6.61 -14.03
N LYS A 9 -8.19 -6.79 -15.32
CA LYS A 9 -8.61 -5.68 -16.20
C LYS A 9 -9.84 -4.93 -15.66
N LYS A 10 -10.82 -5.66 -15.10
CA LYS A 10 -12.02 -5.07 -14.48
C LYS A 10 -11.71 -4.29 -13.21
N ASN A 11 -10.69 -4.68 -12.46
CA ASN A 11 -10.24 -3.94 -11.28
C ASN A 11 -9.36 -2.75 -11.67
N GLU A 12 -8.51 -2.89 -12.68
CA GLU A 12 -7.67 -1.81 -13.23
C GLU A 12 -8.52 -0.65 -13.75
N SER A 13 -9.69 -0.89 -14.34
CA SER A 13 -10.58 0.19 -14.78
C SER A 13 -11.14 1.07 -13.65
N LYS A 14 -11.01 0.61 -12.40
CA LYS A 14 -11.38 1.37 -11.19
C LYS A 14 -10.19 2.12 -10.57
N ILE A 15 -8.99 1.96 -11.13
CA ILE A 15 -7.79 2.68 -10.70
C ILE A 15 -7.67 3.94 -11.54
N LEU A 16 -7.94 5.10 -10.94
CA LEU A 16 -8.06 6.39 -11.62
C LEU A 16 -6.71 7.01 -12.00
N ALA A 17 -5.67 6.72 -11.23
CA ALA A 17 -4.28 7.06 -11.50
C ALA A 17 -3.43 5.84 -11.11
N ASN A 18 -2.50 5.43 -11.98
CA ASN A 18 -1.78 4.17 -11.80
C ASN A 18 -0.27 4.30 -12.08
N ASP A 19 0.47 4.70 -11.05
CA ASP A 19 1.93 4.79 -11.10
C ASP A 19 2.65 3.50 -10.67
N PHE A 20 1.92 2.39 -10.56
CA PHE A 20 2.50 1.09 -10.16
C PHE A 20 3.70 0.67 -11.02
N PRO A 21 3.68 0.83 -12.37
CA PRO A 21 4.85 0.49 -13.19
C PRO A 21 6.11 1.29 -12.83
N ALA A 22 5.97 2.56 -12.46
CA ALA A 22 7.10 3.41 -12.08
C ALA A 22 7.70 2.97 -10.74
N ALA A 23 6.86 2.65 -9.75
CA ALA A 23 7.32 2.14 -8.46
C ALA A 23 8.00 0.75 -8.59
N PHE A 24 7.47 -0.13 -9.44
CA PHE A 24 8.07 -1.43 -9.72
C PHE A 24 9.46 -1.29 -10.37
N ASP A 25 9.59 -0.39 -11.35
CA ASP A 25 10.85 -0.14 -12.06
C ASP A 25 11.97 0.32 -11.11
N VAL A 26 11.66 1.08 -10.06
CA VAL A 26 12.62 1.44 -9.01
C VAL A 26 13.17 0.19 -8.31
N LEU A 27 12.30 -0.70 -7.84
CA LEU A 27 12.72 -1.93 -7.15
C LEU A 27 13.52 -2.85 -8.08
N TRP A 28 13.08 -2.97 -9.32
CA TRP A 28 13.75 -3.76 -10.35
C TRP A 28 15.16 -3.22 -10.65
N ARG A 29 15.31 -1.91 -10.82
CA ARG A 29 16.62 -1.28 -11.03
C ARG A 29 17.52 -1.43 -9.80
N ALA A 30 16.98 -1.30 -8.58
CA ALA A 30 17.74 -1.53 -7.36
C ALA A 30 18.27 -2.98 -7.31
N GLN A 31 17.43 -3.95 -7.66
CA GLN A 31 17.83 -5.36 -7.74
C GLN A 31 18.93 -5.61 -8.76
N ILE A 32 18.81 -5.08 -9.99
CA ILE A 32 19.82 -5.29 -11.04
C ILE A 32 21.14 -4.58 -10.70
N SER A 33 21.06 -3.34 -10.20
CA SER A 33 22.25 -2.52 -9.95
C SER A 33 23.06 -2.99 -8.75
N ASN A 34 22.42 -3.58 -7.74
CA ASN A 34 23.09 -4.11 -6.57
C ASN A 34 22.49 -5.44 -6.10
N PRO A 35 22.66 -6.56 -6.84
CA PRO A 35 21.95 -7.81 -6.56
C PRO A 35 22.21 -8.40 -5.18
N LYS A 36 23.39 -8.16 -4.62
CA LYS A 36 23.84 -8.65 -3.30
C LYS A 36 23.68 -7.62 -2.19
N GLY A 37 23.27 -6.39 -2.51
CA GLY A 37 23.06 -5.35 -1.53
C GLY A 37 21.77 -5.54 -0.75
N ASP A 38 21.67 -4.81 0.36
CA ASP A 38 20.43 -4.70 1.10
C ASP A 38 19.44 -3.82 0.33
N ARG A 39 18.18 -4.27 0.26
CA ARG A 39 17.06 -3.57 -0.36
C ARG A 39 15.89 -3.66 0.61
N ARG A 40 15.71 -2.60 1.40
CA ARG A 40 14.62 -2.50 2.36
C ARG A 40 13.37 -1.96 1.66
N VAL A 41 12.20 -2.54 1.96
CA VAL A 41 10.90 -1.97 1.60
C VAL A 41 10.08 -1.80 2.87
N ASP A 42 9.48 -0.64 3.03
CA ASP A 42 8.65 -0.31 4.19
C ASP A 42 7.18 -0.33 3.80
N ILE A 43 6.32 -0.87 4.67
CA ILE A 43 4.87 -0.89 4.47
C ILE A 43 4.22 -0.25 5.69
N VAL A 44 3.63 0.94 5.50
CA VAL A 44 2.80 1.62 6.50
C VAL A 44 1.39 1.08 6.40
N LEU A 45 1.02 0.27 7.39
CA LEU A 45 -0.18 -0.57 7.36
C LEU A 45 -1.46 0.24 7.60
N ASP A 46 -2.55 -0.25 7.02
CA ASP A 46 -3.93 0.20 7.27
C ASP A 46 -4.64 -0.86 8.12
N ASN A 47 -5.50 -1.70 7.54
CA ASN A 47 -6.36 -2.61 8.30
C ASN A 47 -5.76 -4.00 8.57
N ALA A 48 -6.15 -4.58 9.71
CA ALA A 48 -5.92 -5.97 10.09
C ALA A 48 -6.79 -6.94 9.26
N GLY A 49 -6.72 -8.23 9.61
CA GLY A 49 -7.48 -9.28 8.93
C GLY A 49 -6.99 -9.51 7.50
N PHE A 50 -7.92 -9.56 6.55
CA PHE A 50 -7.61 -9.91 5.15
C PHE A 50 -6.67 -8.91 4.46
N GLU A 51 -6.75 -7.62 4.81
CA GLU A 51 -5.83 -6.63 4.22
C GLU A 51 -4.39 -6.87 4.66
N LEU A 52 -4.15 -7.06 5.96
CA LEU A 52 -2.84 -7.46 6.48
C LEU A 52 -2.35 -8.78 5.86
N PHE A 53 -3.24 -9.77 5.68
CA PHE A 53 -2.89 -11.01 4.99
C PHE A 53 -2.36 -10.77 3.57
N VAL A 54 -3.05 -9.93 2.78
CA VAL A 54 -2.60 -9.58 1.42
C VAL A 54 -1.29 -8.79 1.45
N ASP A 55 -1.09 -7.93 2.45
CA ASP A 55 0.18 -7.22 2.65
C ASP A 55 1.35 -8.19 2.95
N LEU A 56 1.11 -9.28 3.68
CA LEU A 56 2.11 -10.33 3.90
C LEU A 56 2.35 -11.19 2.65
N VAL A 57 1.33 -11.42 1.82
CA VAL A 57 1.51 -12.04 0.50
C VAL A 57 2.41 -11.17 -0.38
N LEU A 58 2.18 -9.85 -0.39
CA LEU A 58 3.05 -8.90 -1.10
C LEU A 58 4.48 -8.91 -0.54
N ALA A 59 4.63 -8.85 0.79
CA ALA A 59 5.93 -8.91 1.46
C ALA A 59 6.70 -10.19 1.07
N GLY A 60 6.04 -11.35 1.14
CA GLY A 60 6.62 -12.62 0.72
C GLY A 60 7.03 -12.61 -0.77
N TYR A 61 6.18 -12.11 -1.66
CA TYR A 61 6.54 -11.96 -3.07
C TYR A 61 7.77 -11.08 -3.30
N LEU A 62 7.86 -9.92 -2.62
CA LEU A 62 9.00 -9.01 -2.76
C LEU A 62 10.31 -9.66 -2.30
N LEU A 63 10.26 -10.46 -1.23
CA LEU A 63 11.41 -11.21 -0.72
C LEU A 63 11.81 -12.36 -1.66
N GLU A 64 10.86 -13.20 -2.05
CA GLU A 64 11.10 -14.38 -2.89
C GLU A 64 11.55 -14.01 -4.32
N SER A 65 11.07 -12.88 -4.85
CA SER A 65 11.53 -12.36 -6.14
C SER A 65 12.89 -11.65 -6.06
N GLY A 66 13.42 -11.41 -4.86
CA GLY A 66 14.66 -10.67 -4.62
C GLY A 66 14.57 -9.16 -4.84
N LEU A 67 13.37 -8.63 -5.09
CA LEU A 67 13.09 -7.18 -5.20
C LEU A 67 13.34 -6.47 -3.87
N ALA A 68 13.14 -7.16 -2.74
CA ALA A 68 13.54 -6.73 -1.41
C ALA A 68 14.40 -7.83 -0.75
N THR A 69 15.27 -7.43 0.17
CA THR A 69 15.96 -8.34 1.11
C THR A 69 15.41 -8.25 2.52
N GLN A 70 14.70 -7.16 2.84
CA GLN A 70 14.01 -6.95 4.11
C GLN A 70 12.73 -6.15 3.92
N ILE A 71 11.69 -6.53 4.64
CA ILE A 71 10.41 -5.84 4.76
C ILE A 71 10.24 -5.31 6.18
N VAL A 72 9.94 -4.02 6.30
CA VAL A 72 9.60 -3.39 7.57
C VAL A 72 8.13 -2.99 7.58
N LEU A 73 7.36 -3.64 8.44
CA LEU A 73 5.94 -3.35 8.64
C LEU A 73 5.79 -2.31 9.74
N HIS A 74 5.02 -1.25 9.46
CA HIS A 74 4.74 -0.18 10.40
C HIS A 74 3.29 -0.26 10.87
N PRO A 75 3.00 -0.97 11.97
CA PRO A 75 1.69 -0.97 12.61
C PRO A 75 1.47 0.31 13.44
N LYS A 76 0.22 0.54 13.84
CA LYS A 76 -0.14 1.50 14.89
C LYS A 76 0.30 0.95 16.26
N ASN A 77 0.57 1.83 17.22
CA ASN A 77 1.01 1.44 18.57
C ASN A 77 -0.16 1.29 19.58
N ILE A 78 -1.35 1.73 19.21
CA ILE A 78 -2.60 1.65 20.00
C ILE A 78 -3.76 1.32 19.07
N PRO A 79 -4.89 0.80 19.58
CA PRO A 79 -6.12 0.67 18.80
C PRO A 79 -6.47 2.00 18.12
N TRP A 80 -6.63 1.97 16.81
CA TRP A 80 -6.76 3.17 15.98
C TRP A 80 -7.71 2.89 14.83
N PHE A 81 -8.65 3.80 14.56
CA PHE A 81 -9.61 3.70 13.44
C PHE A 81 -10.30 2.33 13.30
N VAL A 82 -10.65 1.71 14.43
CA VAL A 82 -11.36 0.41 14.56
C VAL A 82 -10.51 -0.78 14.11
N SER A 83 -10.07 -0.81 12.85
CA SER A 83 -9.45 -1.97 12.23
C SER A 83 -7.96 -1.80 11.93
N ASP A 84 -7.34 -0.67 12.28
CA ASP A 84 -5.92 -0.48 11.96
C ASP A 84 -5.02 -1.50 12.67
N VAL A 85 -4.02 -2.01 11.95
CA VAL A 85 -3.08 -3.03 12.46
C VAL A 85 -2.31 -2.50 13.67
N VAL A 86 -2.37 -3.24 14.77
CA VAL A 86 -1.44 -3.17 15.91
C VAL A 86 -0.56 -4.42 15.95
N PRO A 87 0.56 -4.45 16.71
CA PRO A 87 1.45 -5.62 16.76
C PRO A 87 0.77 -6.94 17.08
N LYS A 88 -0.28 -6.92 17.92
CA LYS A 88 -1.04 -8.11 18.29
C LYS A 88 -1.72 -8.76 17.08
N ASP A 89 -2.24 -7.98 16.15
CA ASP A 89 -3.00 -8.50 15.01
C ASP A 89 -2.15 -9.36 14.07
N PHE A 90 -0.84 -9.07 13.97
CA PHE A 90 0.08 -9.91 13.22
C PHE A 90 0.21 -11.31 13.86
N SER A 91 0.35 -11.36 15.18
CA SER A 91 0.41 -12.65 15.90
C SER A 91 -0.92 -13.41 15.84
N GLU A 92 -2.04 -12.70 15.86
CA GLU A 92 -3.37 -13.30 15.71
C GLU A 92 -3.58 -13.84 14.29
N LEU A 93 -3.10 -13.12 13.26
CA LEU A 93 -3.13 -13.61 11.89
C LEU A 93 -2.31 -14.90 11.72
N LEU A 94 -1.09 -14.96 12.24
CA LEU A 94 -0.29 -16.19 12.21
C LEU A 94 -0.97 -17.34 12.97
N THR A 95 -1.61 -17.03 14.10
CA THR A 95 -2.39 -18.00 14.88
C THR A 95 -3.60 -18.52 14.10
N ALA A 96 -4.27 -17.66 13.34
CA ALA A 96 -5.37 -18.05 12.47
C ALA A 96 -4.90 -18.97 11.34
N LEU A 97 -3.70 -18.75 10.78
CA LEU A 97 -3.15 -19.60 9.72
C LEU A 97 -2.74 -21.00 10.22
N VAL A 98 -2.07 -21.09 11.37
CA VAL A 98 -1.66 -22.39 11.93
C VAL A 98 -2.87 -23.21 12.42
N ASN A 99 -3.92 -22.52 12.87
CA ASN A 99 -5.18 -23.13 13.31
C ASN A 99 -6.31 -22.95 12.27
N ALA A 100 -5.97 -22.88 10.98
CA ALA A 100 -6.92 -22.52 9.91
C ALA A 100 -8.21 -23.32 9.96
N LYS A 101 -8.11 -24.63 10.18
CA LYS A 101 -9.29 -25.49 10.28
C LYS A 101 -10.24 -25.05 11.39
N GLN A 102 -9.72 -24.88 12.60
CA GLN A 102 -10.52 -24.39 13.72
C GLN A 102 -11.07 -22.99 13.44
N PHE A 103 -10.27 -22.10 12.86
CA PHE A 103 -10.67 -20.73 12.57
C PHE A 103 -11.83 -20.65 11.57
N TYR A 104 -11.76 -21.38 10.46
CA TYR A 104 -12.76 -21.31 9.38
C TYR A 104 -13.96 -22.24 9.59
N GLU A 105 -13.83 -23.31 10.37
CA GLU A 105 -14.92 -24.28 10.61
C GLU A 105 -15.70 -23.98 11.91
N THR A 106 -15.26 -23.00 12.71
CA THR A 106 -16.05 -22.52 13.86
C THR A 106 -17.10 -21.52 13.37
N PRO A 107 -18.40 -21.76 13.63
CA PRO A 107 -19.46 -20.84 13.24
C PRO A 107 -19.26 -19.42 13.80
N SER A 108 -19.48 -18.41 12.97
CA SER A 108 -19.59 -17.02 13.42
C SER A 108 -20.94 -16.75 14.09
N ALA A 109 -21.04 -15.66 14.85
CA ALA A 109 -22.30 -15.28 15.51
C ALA A 109 -23.46 -15.09 14.50
N ASP A 110 -23.15 -14.58 13.31
CA ASP A 110 -24.14 -14.41 12.24
C ASP A 110 -24.58 -15.77 11.68
N GLU A 111 -23.64 -16.70 11.48
CA GLU A 111 -23.92 -18.06 11.00
C GLU A 111 -24.74 -18.88 12.00
N GLU A 112 -24.44 -18.76 13.29
CA GLU A 112 -25.25 -19.34 14.37
C GLU A 112 -26.68 -18.76 14.34
N ALA A 113 -26.81 -17.44 14.19
CA ALA A 113 -28.11 -16.78 14.12
C ALA A 113 -28.92 -17.19 12.88
N SER A 114 -28.26 -17.49 11.75
CA SER A 114 -28.92 -17.97 10.53
C SER A 114 -29.02 -19.49 10.39
N ASN A 115 -28.58 -20.28 11.39
CA ASN A 115 -28.49 -21.75 11.30
C ASN A 115 -27.74 -22.25 10.05
N THR A 116 -26.70 -21.52 9.65
CA THR A 116 -25.85 -21.88 8.51
C THR A 116 -24.53 -22.42 9.04
N ASN A 117 -24.07 -23.54 8.49
CA ASN A 117 -22.75 -24.06 8.86
C ASN A 117 -21.67 -23.44 7.98
N PRO A 118 -20.49 -23.15 8.54
CA PRO A 118 -19.35 -22.72 7.75
C PRO A 118 -18.92 -23.80 6.76
N THR A 119 -18.31 -23.37 5.66
CA THR A 119 -17.79 -24.28 4.64
C THR A 119 -16.46 -24.88 5.13
N ALA A 120 -16.36 -26.20 5.16
CA ALA A 120 -15.15 -26.90 5.55
C ALA A 120 -14.00 -26.62 4.56
N LEU A 121 -12.78 -26.50 5.09
CA LEU A 121 -11.60 -26.35 4.25
C LEU A 121 -11.25 -27.68 3.56
N SER A 122 -10.82 -27.60 2.31
CA SER A 122 -10.18 -28.74 1.66
C SER A 122 -8.79 -29.01 2.24
N ALA A 123 -8.31 -30.25 2.11
CA ALA A 123 -6.97 -30.63 2.56
C ALA A 123 -5.86 -29.81 1.89
N ASP A 124 -6.05 -29.40 0.62
CA ASP A 124 -5.09 -28.57 -0.11
C ASP A 124 -5.07 -27.12 0.41
N GLU A 125 -6.22 -26.56 0.79
CA GLU A 125 -6.30 -25.23 1.41
C GLU A 125 -5.64 -25.23 2.80
N GLU A 126 -5.94 -26.24 3.63
CA GLU A 126 -5.33 -26.40 4.96
C GLU A 126 -3.79 -26.50 4.83
N LYS A 127 -3.31 -27.34 3.91
CA LYS A 127 -1.87 -27.48 3.63
C LYS A 127 -1.24 -26.17 3.17
N SER A 128 -1.94 -25.42 2.31
CA SER A 128 -1.43 -24.14 1.77
C SER A 128 -1.31 -23.08 2.87
N LEU A 129 -2.33 -22.95 3.74
CA LEU A 129 -2.33 -22.00 4.85
C LEU A 129 -1.25 -22.34 5.88
N LYS A 130 -1.07 -23.62 6.19
CA LYS A 130 0.03 -24.09 7.05
C LYS A 130 1.40 -23.78 6.46
N SER A 131 1.58 -23.99 5.15
CA SER A 131 2.84 -23.67 4.46
C SER A 131 3.14 -22.17 4.50
N LEU A 132 2.13 -21.31 4.35
CA LEU A 132 2.28 -19.86 4.51
C LEU A 132 2.69 -19.48 5.93
N PHE A 133 2.07 -20.08 6.95
CA PHE A 133 2.45 -19.87 8.35
C PHE A 133 3.92 -20.23 8.60
N GLU A 134 4.36 -21.42 8.18
CA GLU A 134 5.74 -21.89 8.38
C GLU A 134 6.75 -20.96 7.67
N HIS A 135 6.43 -20.57 6.44
CA HIS A 135 7.27 -19.69 5.65
C HIS A 135 7.39 -18.29 6.25
N TRP A 136 6.27 -17.63 6.56
CA TRP A 136 6.28 -16.28 7.14
C TRP A 136 6.88 -16.25 8.54
N SER A 137 6.68 -17.30 9.34
CA SER A 137 7.32 -17.43 10.65
C SER A 137 8.85 -17.52 10.51
N THR A 138 9.33 -18.23 9.48
CA THR A 138 10.77 -18.32 9.17
C THR A 138 11.32 -16.97 8.74
N LEU A 139 10.65 -16.27 7.82
CA LEU A 139 11.06 -14.92 7.38
C LEU A 139 11.09 -13.92 8.55
N TYR A 140 10.14 -14.02 9.47
CA TYR A 140 10.12 -13.19 10.68
C TYR A 140 11.27 -13.53 11.63
N ALA A 141 11.51 -14.82 11.89
CA ALA A 141 12.60 -15.29 12.75
C ALA A 141 14.00 -14.92 12.19
N GLU A 142 14.16 -14.90 10.87
CA GLU A 142 15.38 -14.47 10.18
C GLU A 142 15.55 -12.94 10.11
N GLY A 143 14.56 -12.16 10.58
CA GLY A 143 14.59 -10.70 10.50
C GLY A 143 14.38 -10.13 9.09
N LYS A 144 13.89 -10.95 8.15
CA LYS A 144 13.50 -10.50 6.80
C LYS A 144 12.15 -9.80 6.78
N ILE A 145 11.25 -10.15 7.70
CA ILE A 145 10.04 -9.38 7.99
C ILE A 145 10.13 -8.91 9.44
N ILE A 146 10.04 -7.61 9.69
CA ILE A 146 10.06 -7.05 11.03
C ILE A 146 8.93 -6.05 11.24
N MET A 147 8.46 -5.93 12.48
CA MET A 147 7.45 -4.93 12.85
C MET A 147 8.09 -3.79 13.66
N ARG A 148 7.86 -2.55 13.23
CA ARG A 148 8.34 -1.34 13.93
C ARG A 148 7.17 -0.39 14.16
N ALA A 149 6.56 -0.47 15.34
CA ALA A 149 5.57 0.52 15.75
C ALA A 149 6.25 1.85 16.07
N ASN A 150 5.59 2.97 15.74
CA ASN A 150 6.06 4.31 16.08
C ASN A 150 4.86 5.19 16.49
N PRO A 151 4.93 5.96 17.59
CA PRO A 151 3.86 6.88 18.00
C PRO A 151 3.45 7.88 16.92
N PHE A 152 4.35 8.25 16.00
CA PHE A 152 4.06 9.16 14.90
C PHE A 152 2.85 8.71 14.06
N TRP A 153 2.67 7.41 13.87
CA TRP A 153 1.57 6.87 13.06
C TRP A 153 0.18 7.16 13.65
N THR A 154 0.10 7.38 14.96
CA THR A 154 -1.13 7.67 15.72
C THR A 154 -1.22 9.12 16.19
N GLU A 155 -0.29 9.99 15.77
CA GLU A 155 -0.43 11.44 15.95
C GLU A 155 -1.60 11.99 15.11
N GLY A 156 -2.24 13.07 15.57
CA GLY A 156 -3.36 13.71 14.84
C GLY A 156 -2.93 14.54 13.62
N GLY A 157 -1.62 14.73 13.41
CA GLY A 157 -1.09 15.57 12.34
C GLY A 157 -0.94 14.86 10.99
N SER A 158 -0.76 15.65 9.93
CA SER A 158 -0.35 15.16 8.62
C SER A 158 1.10 14.68 8.61
N PHE A 159 1.44 13.85 7.62
CA PHE A 159 2.81 13.36 7.44
C PHE A 159 3.80 14.45 7.05
N TRP A 160 3.32 15.63 6.61
CA TRP A 160 4.17 16.80 6.40
C TRP A 160 4.93 17.24 7.66
N ARG A 161 4.48 16.81 8.84
CA ARG A 161 5.14 17.11 10.12
C ARG A 161 6.31 16.17 10.43
N MET A 162 6.39 15.01 9.76
CA MET A 162 7.37 13.95 10.05
C MET A 162 8.81 14.47 10.14
N PRO A 163 9.31 15.32 9.20
CA PRO A 163 10.70 15.81 9.29
C PRO A 163 11.00 16.63 10.54
N LYS A 164 9.98 17.19 11.21
CA LYS A 164 10.12 18.02 12.42
C LYS A 164 9.77 17.26 13.69
N THR A 165 8.69 16.47 13.69
CA THR A 165 8.18 15.82 14.90
C THR A 165 8.75 14.41 15.11
N ALA A 166 9.15 13.73 14.03
CA ALA A 166 9.76 12.41 14.08
C ALA A 166 10.97 12.33 13.13
N PRO A 167 12.00 13.19 13.28
CA PRO A 167 13.14 13.26 12.36
C PRO A 167 13.89 11.93 12.25
N GLN A 168 14.01 11.17 13.34
CA GLN A 168 14.66 9.84 13.32
C GLN A 168 13.90 8.83 12.44
N LEU A 169 12.55 8.86 12.49
CA LEU A 169 11.73 8.04 11.61
C LEU A 169 11.88 8.49 10.15
N PHE A 170 11.90 9.80 9.92
CA PHE A 170 12.08 10.36 8.58
C PHE A 170 13.42 9.94 7.95
N GLU A 171 14.52 10.02 8.70
CA GLU A 171 15.83 9.55 8.22
C GLU A 171 15.87 8.03 8.04
N ASP A 172 15.29 7.25 8.97
CA ASP A 172 15.23 5.77 8.84
C ASP A 172 14.46 5.32 7.59
N LEU A 173 13.39 6.04 7.20
CA LEU A 173 12.62 5.74 6.00
C LEU A 173 13.35 6.06 4.69
N LYS A 174 14.38 6.93 4.71
CA LYS A 174 15.21 7.23 3.53
C LYS A 174 16.14 6.08 3.15
N GLU A 175 16.40 5.17 4.08
CA GLU A 175 17.15 3.94 3.82
C GLU A 175 16.32 2.90 3.05
N SER A 176 15.02 3.16 2.85
CA SER A 176 14.12 2.28 2.11
C SER A 176 14.24 2.53 0.61
N GLU A 177 14.26 1.46 -0.18
CA GLU A 177 14.11 1.57 -1.64
C GLU A 177 12.71 2.07 -2.01
N LEU A 178 11.70 1.73 -1.19
CA LEU A 178 10.32 2.13 -1.37
C LEU A 178 9.53 2.08 -0.06
N VAL A 179 8.81 3.15 0.26
CA VAL A 179 7.83 3.21 1.36
C VAL A 179 6.41 3.16 0.79
N ILE A 180 5.69 2.08 1.10
CA ILE A 180 4.33 1.80 0.65
C ILE A 180 3.34 2.21 1.75
N PHE A 181 2.47 3.17 1.45
CA PHE A 181 1.41 3.65 2.33
C PHE A 181 0.07 3.05 1.94
N LYS A 182 -0.49 2.22 2.82
CA LYS A 182 -1.75 1.51 2.59
C LYS A 182 -2.96 2.35 3.00
N GLY A 183 -4.03 2.29 2.21
CA GLY A 183 -5.34 2.74 2.65
C GLY A 183 -5.59 4.24 2.64
N ASP A 184 -6.80 4.62 3.05
CA ASP A 184 -7.32 5.98 2.91
C ASP A 184 -6.74 6.95 3.95
N LEU A 185 -6.60 6.51 5.21
CA LEU A 185 -6.08 7.37 6.27
C LEU A 185 -4.63 7.80 6.01
N ASN A 186 -3.78 6.88 5.56
CA ASN A 186 -2.41 7.22 5.19
C ASN A 186 -2.37 8.21 4.00
N TYR A 187 -3.24 8.05 3.00
CA TYR A 187 -3.34 8.99 1.88
C TYR A 187 -3.77 10.39 2.34
N ARG A 188 -4.76 10.47 3.23
CA ARG A 188 -5.19 11.74 3.83
C ARG A 188 -4.05 12.39 4.61
N LYS A 189 -3.33 11.63 5.44
CA LYS A 189 -2.15 12.15 6.16
C LYS A 189 -1.02 12.59 5.21
N LEU A 190 -0.76 11.86 4.12
CA LEU A 190 0.20 12.25 3.08
C LEU A 190 -0.17 13.58 2.44
N THR A 191 -1.44 13.75 2.07
CA THR A 191 -1.97 14.94 1.36
C THR A 191 -2.44 16.04 2.31
N ALA A 192 -2.13 15.93 3.59
CA ALA A 192 -2.58 16.82 4.66
C ALA A 192 -4.11 17.04 4.74
N ASP A 193 -4.90 16.09 4.21
CA ASP A 193 -6.37 16.13 4.13
C ASP A 193 -6.89 17.44 3.49
N GLY A 194 -6.09 18.00 2.57
CA GLY A 194 -6.34 19.32 2.01
C GLY A 194 -7.44 19.35 0.95
N MET A 195 -8.06 20.51 0.79
CA MET A 195 -9.01 20.80 -0.31
C MET A 195 -8.24 21.12 -1.60
N TRP A 196 -7.53 20.12 -2.13
CA TRP A 196 -6.74 20.25 -3.35
C TRP A 196 -7.61 20.32 -4.60
N ASP A 197 -7.08 21.00 -5.63
CA ASP A 197 -7.49 20.72 -7.00
C ASP A 197 -7.14 19.25 -7.32
N PRO A 198 -8.09 18.40 -7.75
CA PRO A 198 -7.84 17.01 -8.10
C PRO A 198 -6.74 16.77 -9.13
N ALA A 199 -6.48 17.76 -10.00
CA ALA A 199 -5.40 17.71 -10.98
C ALA A 199 -4.02 18.10 -10.41
N THR A 200 -3.95 18.52 -9.14
CA THR A 200 -2.67 18.79 -8.45
C THR A 200 -1.79 17.56 -8.51
N ALA A 201 -0.52 17.69 -8.92
CA ALA A 201 0.41 16.57 -8.92
C ALA A 201 0.58 15.97 -7.52
N PHE A 202 0.59 14.63 -7.41
CA PHE A 202 0.78 13.93 -6.14
C PHE A 202 2.09 14.33 -5.44
N SER A 203 3.17 14.47 -6.19
CA SER A 203 4.48 14.91 -5.70
C SER A 203 4.43 16.27 -4.99
N LYS A 204 3.57 17.19 -5.44
CA LYS A 204 3.33 18.49 -4.79
C LYS A 204 2.46 18.34 -3.55
N ALA A 205 1.42 17.50 -3.62
CA ALA A 205 0.45 17.32 -2.55
C ALA A 205 1.01 16.62 -1.31
N ILE A 206 2.11 15.87 -1.43
CA ILE A 206 2.79 15.24 -0.28
C ILE A 206 3.82 16.15 0.41
N GLY A 207 3.96 17.40 -0.06
CA GLY A 207 4.70 18.45 0.61
C GLY A 207 6.15 18.06 0.94
N PRO A 208 6.60 18.09 2.21
CA PRO A 208 7.97 17.75 2.60
C PRO A 208 8.41 16.31 2.31
N LEU A 209 7.48 15.41 1.96
CA LEU A 209 7.77 14.03 1.56
C LEU A 209 7.88 13.90 0.01
N GLY A 210 7.74 15.00 -0.71
CA GLY A 210 7.77 15.09 -2.17
C GLY A 210 9.17 15.04 -2.77
N PRO A 211 9.39 15.70 -3.92
CA PRO A 211 10.71 15.83 -4.54
C PRO A 211 11.75 16.35 -3.55
N GLU A 212 13.00 15.87 -3.68
CA GLU A 212 14.14 16.24 -2.84
C GLU A 212 14.06 15.79 -1.36
N SER A 213 13.00 15.10 -0.95
CA SER A 213 12.86 14.57 0.41
C SER A 213 13.84 13.43 0.72
N GLY A 214 14.36 12.75 -0.31
CA GLY A 214 15.11 11.50 -0.16
C GLY A 214 14.22 10.26 -0.03
N LEU A 215 12.90 10.39 0.02
CA LEU A 215 11.96 9.28 0.15
C LEU A 215 11.35 8.88 -1.19
N ARG A 216 11.20 7.58 -1.41
CA ARG A 216 10.33 7.06 -2.48
C ARG A 216 9.02 6.62 -1.88
N VAL A 217 7.95 7.32 -2.23
CA VAL A 217 6.62 7.15 -1.65
C VAL A 217 5.70 6.53 -2.69
N LEU A 218 5.12 5.38 -2.36
CA LEU A 218 4.00 4.79 -3.09
C LEU A 218 2.78 4.77 -2.17
N THR A 219 1.61 5.18 -2.65
CA THR A 219 0.36 4.98 -1.93
C THR A 219 -0.58 4.05 -2.70
N LEU A 220 -1.16 3.09 -1.99
CA LEU A 220 -2.16 2.15 -2.49
C LEU A 220 -3.48 2.44 -1.79
N ARG A 221 -4.33 3.26 -2.41
CA ARG A 221 -5.50 3.83 -1.75
C ARG A 221 -6.78 3.50 -2.49
N THR A 222 -7.68 2.80 -1.81
CA THR A 222 -9.12 2.83 -2.14
C THR A 222 -9.71 4.15 -1.63
N CYS A 223 -10.40 4.89 -2.48
CA CYS A 223 -10.93 6.21 -2.16
C CYS A 223 -12.11 6.10 -1.19
N LYS A 224 -11.93 6.63 0.04
CA LYS A 224 -12.92 6.67 1.12
C LYS A 224 -13.08 8.07 1.73
N ALA A 225 -12.60 9.12 1.07
CA ALA A 225 -12.66 10.51 1.52
C ALA A 225 -12.56 11.52 0.36
N ASP A 226 -12.97 12.77 0.62
CA ASP A 226 -13.02 13.88 -0.36
C ASP A 226 -11.70 14.19 -1.07
N VAL A 227 -10.60 14.11 -0.33
CA VAL A 227 -9.28 14.49 -0.83
C VAL A 227 -8.84 13.51 -1.92
N VAL A 228 -8.44 14.05 -3.06
CA VAL A 228 -7.83 13.30 -4.16
C VAL A 228 -6.95 14.25 -4.96
N VAL A 229 -5.83 13.75 -5.46
CA VAL A 229 -4.87 14.48 -6.29
C VAL A 229 -4.32 13.56 -7.39
N GLY A 230 -3.66 14.13 -8.38
CA GLY A 230 -3.01 13.40 -9.48
C GLY A 230 -3.98 12.85 -10.52
N LEU A 231 -5.23 13.32 -10.57
CA LEU A 231 -6.18 12.90 -11.59
C LEU A 231 -5.89 13.60 -12.93
N PRO A 232 -6.21 12.94 -14.07
CA PRO A 232 -6.26 13.64 -15.35
C PRO A 232 -7.26 14.81 -15.30
N ALA A 233 -6.94 15.89 -16.01
CA ALA A 233 -7.83 17.04 -16.11
C ALA A 233 -9.21 16.62 -16.65
N GLY A 234 -10.29 17.10 -16.02
CA GLY A 234 -11.67 16.74 -16.38
C GLY A 234 -12.18 15.44 -15.75
N LYS A 235 -11.31 14.63 -15.12
CA LYS A 235 -11.73 13.32 -14.59
C LYS A 235 -12.62 13.43 -13.35
N ASP A 236 -12.39 14.41 -12.48
CA ASP A 236 -13.26 14.65 -11.32
C ASP A 236 -14.64 15.13 -11.75
N GLU A 237 -14.72 15.97 -12.78
CA GLU A 237 -15.98 16.42 -13.38
C GLU A 237 -16.76 15.24 -13.97
N GLU A 238 -16.09 14.38 -14.73
CA GLU A 238 -16.67 13.16 -15.31
C GLU A 238 -17.24 12.25 -14.21
N LEU A 239 -16.47 11.99 -13.16
CA LEU A 239 -16.88 11.14 -12.04
C LEU A 239 -18.03 11.74 -11.23
N ARG A 240 -18.03 13.05 -11.03
CA ARG A 240 -19.15 13.74 -10.36
C ARG A 240 -20.43 13.68 -11.17
N ALA A 241 -20.35 13.76 -12.50
CA ALA A 241 -21.51 13.70 -13.39
C ALA A 241 -22.18 12.30 -13.45
N MET A 242 -21.50 11.24 -12.99
CA MET A 242 -22.08 9.90 -12.93
C MET A 242 -23.21 9.79 -11.90
N GLU A 243 -24.08 8.78 -12.06
CA GLU A 243 -25.09 8.45 -11.06
C GLU A 243 -24.43 8.13 -9.71
N GLY A 244 -24.84 8.84 -8.66
CA GLY A 244 -24.23 8.74 -7.34
C GLY A 244 -22.85 9.42 -7.21
N GLY A 245 -22.38 10.11 -8.26
CA GLY A 245 -21.07 10.75 -8.31
C GLY A 245 -20.97 12.07 -7.56
N GLY A 246 -22.09 12.79 -7.42
CA GLY A 246 -22.17 14.07 -6.73
C GLY A 246 -22.95 15.14 -7.48
N GLY A 247 -22.95 15.09 -8.82
CA GLY A 247 -23.66 16.00 -9.71
C GLY A 247 -23.53 17.45 -9.29
N ASP A 248 -24.67 18.15 -9.26
CA ASP A 248 -24.78 19.57 -8.96
C ASP A 248 -24.50 19.93 -7.49
N SER A 249 -24.37 18.94 -6.59
CA SER A 249 -24.08 19.21 -5.17
C SER A 249 -22.65 19.71 -4.94
N GLY A 250 -21.77 19.60 -5.95
CA GLY A 250 -20.35 19.94 -5.83
C GLY A 250 -19.53 18.93 -5.00
N ALA A 251 -20.17 18.03 -4.26
CA ALA A 251 -19.53 17.01 -3.45
C ALA A 251 -18.93 15.88 -4.33
N ARG A 252 -17.82 15.29 -3.88
CA ARG A 252 -17.20 14.13 -4.54
C ARG A 252 -17.71 12.83 -3.96
N LYS A 253 -19.02 12.56 -4.10
CA LYS A 253 -19.64 11.33 -3.55
C LYS A 253 -19.00 10.05 -4.09
N TRP A 254 -18.47 10.10 -5.32
CA TRP A 254 -17.69 9.01 -5.89
C TRP A 254 -16.44 8.67 -5.05
N ALA A 255 -15.77 9.68 -4.47
CA ALA A 255 -14.46 9.58 -3.81
C ALA A 255 -14.51 8.99 -2.39
N TRP A 256 -15.69 8.87 -1.78
CA TRP A 256 -15.87 8.15 -0.52
C TRP A 256 -16.72 6.88 -0.63
N SER A 257 -17.01 6.43 -1.86
CA SER A 257 -17.83 5.24 -2.10
C SER A 257 -17.09 3.91 -1.89
N GLY A 258 -15.75 3.94 -1.79
CA GLY A 258 -14.91 2.74 -1.77
C GLY A 258 -14.81 1.99 -3.11
N LYS A 259 -15.40 2.52 -4.19
CA LYS A 259 -15.44 1.86 -5.51
C LYS A 259 -14.23 2.16 -6.38
N TRP A 260 -13.54 3.27 -6.14
CA TRP A 260 -12.43 3.78 -6.94
C TRP A 260 -11.13 3.71 -6.15
N ALA A 261 -10.01 3.62 -6.84
CA ALA A 261 -8.69 3.61 -6.24
C ALA A 261 -7.72 4.54 -6.98
N VAL A 262 -6.66 4.93 -6.29
CA VAL A 262 -5.48 5.58 -6.87
C VAL A 262 -4.23 4.86 -6.40
N VAL A 263 -3.29 4.72 -7.33
CA VAL A 263 -1.92 4.29 -7.06
C VAL A 263 -1.02 5.44 -7.50
N SER A 264 -0.48 6.16 -6.51
CA SER A 264 0.32 7.36 -6.77
C SER A 264 1.73 7.18 -6.25
N PHE A 265 2.71 7.55 -7.08
CA PHE A 265 4.12 7.38 -6.79
C PHE A 265 4.85 8.72 -6.84
N CYS A 266 5.81 8.91 -5.94
CA CYS A 266 6.76 10.03 -5.97
C CYS A 266 8.17 9.50 -5.69
N ASP A 267 9.08 9.71 -6.63
CA ASP A 267 10.52 9.47 -6.43
C ASP A 267 11.19 10.72 -5.86
N GLY A 268 11.12 10.90 -4.54
CA GLY A 268 11.78 12.00 -3.84
C GLY A 268 13.28 11.77 -3.62
N ALA A 269 13.81 10.59 -3.94
CA ALA A 269 15.24 10.28 -3.89
C ALA A 269 15.97 10.73 -5.16
N LEU A 270 15.24 10.99 -6.25
CA LEU A 270 15.82 11.56 -7.47
C LEU A 270 16.25 13.00 -7.22
N ARG A 271 17.57 13.25 -7.25
CA ARG A 271 18.10 14.61 -7.38
C ARG A 271 17.80 15.11 -8.79
N LEU A 272 16.91 16.10 -8.91
CA LEU A 272 16.81 16.87 -10.14
C LEU A 272 18.13 17.62 -10.32
N TYR A 273 18.95 17.21 -11.29
CA TYR A 273 20.06 18.04 -11.74
C TYR A 273 19.44 19.27 -12.42
N VAL A 274 19.47 20.42 -11.74
CA VAL A 274 19.14 21.70 -12.35
C VAL A 274 20.36 22.17 -13.12
N GLU A 275 20.36 21.96 -14.43
CA GLU A 275 21.14 22.76 -15.39
C GLU A 275 20.60 22.49 -16.81
N ASP A 276 19.73 23.40 -17.28
CA ASP A 276 19.49 23.75 -18.70
C ASP A 276 19.19 22.69 -19.77
N ARG A 277 18.83 21.44 -19.46
CA ARG A 277 18.25 20.53 -20.48
C ARG A 277 17.16 19.64 -19.93
N ILE A 278 15.93 19.92 -20.35
CA ILE A 278 14.80 19.01 -20.27
C ILE A 278 15.22 17.65 -20.86
N LYS A 279 15.27 16.61 -20.04
CA LYS A 279 15.01 15.25 -20.50
C LYS A 279 13.66 14.84 -19.94
N VAL A 280 12.64 14.90 -20.80
CA VAL A 280 11.41 14.15 -20.60
C VAL A 280 11.80 12.68 -20.53
N TYR A 281 11.39 12.01 -19.45
CA TYR A 281 11.51 10.57 -19.34
C TYR A 281 10.55 9.91 -20.33
N THR A 282 11.10 9.25 -21.34
CA THR A 282 10.38 8.29 -22.18
C THR A 282 10.72 6.88 -21.70
N PRO A 283 9.72 6.04 -21.33
CA PRO A 283 9.98 4.67 -20.91
C PRO A 283 10.67 3.90 -22.05
N VAL A 284 11.69 3.09 -21.73
CA VAL A 284 12.27 2.14 -22.68
C VAL A 284 11.36 0.90 -22.75
N PRO A 285 10.82 0.52 -23.93
CA PRO A 285 10.04 -0.69 -24.07
C PRO A 285 10.88 -1.95 -23.77
N ARG A 286 10.26 -2.95 -23.14
CA ARG A 286 10.87 -4.21 -22.70
C ARG A 286 11.50 -5.04 -23.83
N ASP A 287 11.18 -4.73 -25.07
CA ASP A 287 11.46 -5.54 -26.25
C ASP A 287 12.88 -5.34 -26.81
N LYS A 288 13.70 -4.48 -26.19
CA LYS A 288 15.04 -4.11 -26.70
C LYS A 288 16.21 -4.36 -25.74
N GLN A 289 16.05 -5.19 -24.71
CA GLN A 289 17.12 -5.44 -23.73
C GLN A 289 17.52 -6.92 -23.59
N CYS A 290 17.24 -7.75 -24.59
CA CYS A 290 17.93 -9.02 -24.77
C CYS A 290 18.77 -8.94 -26.04
N ASP A 291 20.06 -8.64 -25.88
CA ASP A 291 21.19 -9.12 -26.68
C ASP A 291 22.42 -9.19 -25.74
#